data_AF-A0A1C6HGX5-F1
#
_entry.id   AF-A0A1C6HGX5-F1
#
_cell.length_a   1.000
_cell.length_b   1.000
_cell.length_c   1.000
_cell.angle_alpha   90.00
_cell.angle_beta   90.00
_cell.angle_gamma   90.00
#
_symmetry.space_group_name_H-M   'P 1'
#
loop_
_entity.id
_entity.type
_entity.pdbx_description
1 polymer ?
#
loop_
_entity_poly.entity_id
_entity_poly.type
_entity_poly.pdbx_seq_one_letter_code
_entity_poly.pdbx_strand_id
1 'polypeptide(L)' 'MVKKLIKTDERVCGACKYFCQHYRKWGTAFHPVACGHCRYPRIKQRVKDQTCPYWTAAETAGQ' A
#
# COMPACT_ATOMS: atom_id res chain seq x y z
N MET A 1 14.52 -26.57 -0.23
CA MET A 1 14.44 -25.25 -0.88
C MET A 1 14.15 -24.21 0.19
N VAL A 2 15.16 -23.45 0.61
CA VAL A 2 15.04 -22.46 1.69
C VAL A 2 14.12 -21.33 1.22
N LYS A 3 12.92 -21.23 1.81
CA LYS A 3 12.02 -20.09 1.61
C LYS A 3 12.75 -18.87 2.16
N LYS A 4 13.21 -18.01 1.25
CA LYS A 4 13.84 -16.73 1.54
C LYS A 4 12.91 -15.94 2.46
N LEU A 5 13.26 -15.85 3.74
CA LEU A 5 12.64 -14.94 4.69
C LEU A 5 13.02 -13.53 4.24
N ILE A 6 12.22 -12.94 3.35
CA ILE A 6 12.37 -11.54 3.02
C ILE A 6 11.78 -10.79 4.21
N LYS A 7 12.63 -10.46 5.17
CA LYS A 7 12.37 -9.45 6.20
C LYS A 7 12.46 -8.08 5.51
N THR A 8 11.59 -7.84 4.54
CA THR A 8 11.49 -6.55 3.84
C THR A 8 10.77 -5.62 4.78
N ASP A 9 11.54 -4.70 5.35
CA ASP A 9 11.12 -3.45 5.96
C ASP A 9 9.62 -3.18 5.76
N GLU A 10 8.82 -3.39 6.82
CA GLU A 10 7.34 -3.33 6.83
C GLU A 10 6.79 -1.94 6.41
N ARG A 11 7.68 -1.02 6.05
CA ARG A 11 7.44 0.37 5.64
C ARG A 11 7.11 0.52 4.16
N VAL A 12 6.32 -0.41 3.63
CA VAL A 12 5.78 -0.32 2.27
C VAL A 12 4.52 0.57 2.25
N CYS A 13 4.28 1.23 1.12
CA CYS A 13 3.14 2.10 0.89
C CYS A 13 1.81 1.39 1.20
N GLY A 14 1.67 0.11 0.85
CA GLY A 14 0.46 -0.67 1.12
C GLY A 14 0.06 -0.73 2.60
N ALA A 15 1.01 -0.54 3.53
CA ALA A 15 0.79 -0.50 4.96
C ALA A 15 0.85 0.94 5.54
N CYS A 16 1.00 1.96 4.69
CA CYS A 16 1.09 3.36 5.09
C CYS A 16 -0.29 4.00 5.21
N LYS A 17 -0.56 4.73 6.29
CA LYS A 17 -1.81 5.50 6.49
C LYS A 17 -2.09 6.52 5.39
N TYR A 18 -1.05 6.95 4.67
CA TYR A 18 -1.17 7.95 3.60
C TYR A 18 -1.38 7.35 2.21
N PHE A 19 -1.24 6.03 2.04
CA PHE A 19 -1.41 5.40 0.74
C PHE A 19 -2.88 5.15 0.43
N CYS A 20 -3.31 5.51 -0.77
CA CYS A 20 -4.63 5.24 -1.29
C CYS A 20 -4.50 4.30 -2.50
N GLN A 21 -4.90 3.05 -2.29
CA GLN A 21 -5.00 2.04 -3.35
C GLN A 21 -6.14 2.41 -4.30
N HIS A 22 -5.88 2.37 -5.62
CA HIS A 22 -6.95 2.50 -6.60
C HIS A 22 -7.62 1.14 -6.82
N TYR A 23 -8.93 1.17 -7.03
CA TYR A 23 -9.73 0.01 -7.32
C TYR A 23 -10.53 0.24 -8.60
N ARG A 24 -10.73 -0.83 -9.38
CA ARG A 24 -11.71 -0.85 -10.47
C ARG A 24 -12.88 -1.72 -10.07
N LYS A 25 -14.09 -1.33 -10.45
CA LYS A 25 -15.27 -2.18 -10.30
C LYS A 25 -15.29 -3.23 -11.42
N TRP A 26 -15.47 -4.49 -11.06
CA TRP A 26 -15.76 -5.58 -11.99
C TRP A 26 -16.97 -6.34 -11.45
N GLY A 27 -18.09 -6.29 -12.18
CA GLY A 27 -19.34 -6.90 -11.72
C GLY A 27 -19.81 -6.29 -10.40
N THR A 28 -19.93 -7.12 -9.37
CA THR A 28 -20.36 -6.73 -8.02
C THR A 28 -19.22 -6.41 -7.07
N ALA A 29 -17.96 -6.58 -7.48
CA ALA A 29 -16.79 -6.42 -6.62
C ALA A 29 -15.85 -5.29 -7.07
N PHE A 30 -15.01 -4.84 -6.14
CA PHE A 30 -13.92 -3.92 -6.39
C PHE A 30 -12.59 -4.67 -6.33
N HIS A 31 -11.76 -4.51 -7.35
CA HIS A 31 -10.47 -5.17 -7.45
C HIS A 31 -9.35 -4.13 -7.44
N PRO A 32 -8.28 -4.36 -6.65
CA PRO A 32 -7.14 -3.46 -6.64
C PRO A 32 -6.48 -3.47 -8.02
N VAL A 33 -6.10 -2.30 -8.50
CA VAL A 33 -5.28 -2.16 -9.72
C VAL A 33 -3.82 -1.91 -9.35
N ALA A 34 -2.90 -2.12 -10.29
CA ALA A 34 -1.47 -1.89 -10.08
C ALA A 34 -1.09 -0.40 -10.04
N CYS A 35 -1.93 0.44 -9.42
CA CYS A 35 -1.68 1.85 -9.17
C CYS A 35 -2.41 2.35 -7.92
N GLY A 36 -1.91 3.46 -7.41
CA GLY A 36 -2.41 4.18 -6.26
C GLY A 36 -1.63 5.48 -6.11
N HIS A 37 -1.78 6.13 -4.97
CA HIS A 37 -1.08 7.38 -4.69
C HIS A 37 -0.87 7.58 -3.20
N CYS A 38 0.14 8.37 -2.82
CA CYS A 38 0.29 8.82 -1.44
C CYS A 38 -0.38 10.18 -1.28
N ARG A 39 -1.37 10.29 -0.39
CA ARG A 39 -2.06 11.54 -0.03
C ARG A 39 -1.08 12.58 0.53
N TYR A 40 -0.04 12.12 1.22
CA TYR A 40 1.08 12.94 1.71
C TYR A 40 2.41 12.35 1.22
N PRO A 41 3.31 13.13 0.58
CA PRO A 41 3.22 14.56 0.27
C PRO A 41 2.49 14.85 -1.06
N ARG A 42 1.46 14.08 -1.43
CA ARG A 42 0.70 14.16 -2.71
C ARG A 42 1.41 13.55 -3.92
N ILE A 43 2.11 12.43 -3.74
CA ILE A 43 2.74 11.68 -4.83
C ILE A 43 1.66 10.93 -5.61
N LYS A 44 1.44 11.31 -6.88
CA LYS A 44 0.32 10.83 -7.70
C LYS A 44 0.48 9.41 -8.26
N GLN A 45 1.71 8.96 -8.49
CA GLN A 45 2.00 7.63 -9.03
C GLN A 45 2.78 6.81 -8.01
N ARG A 46 2.11 5.84 -7.39
CA ARG A 46 2.71 4.86 -6.48
C ARG A 46 2.05 3.49 -6.63
N VAL A 47 2.79 2.45 -6.27
CA VAL A 47 2.25 1.09 -6.07
C VAL A 47 2.49 0.63 -4.64
N LYS A 48 1.68 -0.33 -4.18
CA LYS A 48 1.66 -0.78 -2.78
C LYS A 48 3.00 -1.30 -2.26
N ASP A 49 3.81 -1.92 -3.12
CA ASP A 49 5.07 -2.59 -2.74
C ASP A 49 6.27 -1.62 -2.70
N GLN A 50 6.08 -0.36 -3.09
CA GLN A 50 7.11 0.67 -2.97
C GLN A 50 7.20 1.19 -1.55
N THR A 51 8.37 1.68 -1.14
CA THR A 51 8.58 2.35 0.15
C THR A 51 8.29 3.86 0.07
N CYS A 52 7.99 4.47 1.21
CA CYS A 52 7.71 5.91 1.33
C CYS A 52 8.60 6.55 2.42
N PRO A 53 9.26 7.69 2.16
CA PRO A 53 10.00 8.42 3.20
C PRO A 53 9.12 8.94 4.33
N TYR A 54 7.84 9.19 4.05
CA TYR A 54 6.82 9.65 5.01
C TYR A 54 5.93 8.51 5.47
N TRP A 55 6.46 7.28 5.49
CA TRP A 55 5.69 6.14 5.93
C TRP A 55 5.26 6.32 7.39
N THR A 56 4.00 6.02 7.65
CA THR A 56 3.46 5.91 9.01
C THR A 56 2.47 4.77 8.99
N ALA A 57 2.57 3.86 9.95
CA ALA A 57 1.63 2.76 10.09
C ALA A 57 0.18 3.28 10.03
N ALA A 58 -0.68 2.59 9.28
CA ALA A 58 -2.11 2.74 9.46
C ALA A 58 -2.44 2.37 10.91
N GLU A 59 -3.26 3.17 11.58
CA GLU A 59 -3.82 2.76 12.85
C GLU A 59 -4.58 1.46 12.59
N THR A 60 -4.11 0.34 13.14
CA THR A 60 -4.89 -0.89 13.16
C THR A 60 -6.20 -0.52 13.82
N ALA A 61 -7.29 -0.51 13.06
CA ALA A 61 -8.63 -0.52 13.63
C ALA A 61 -8.65 -1.67 14.62
N GLY A 62 -8.73 -1.33 15.91
CA GLY A 62 -8.86 -2.31 16.98
C GLY A 62 -10.02 -3.25 16.66
N GLN A 63 -9.77 -4.52 16.97
CA GLN A 63 -10.65 -5.68 16.78
C GLN A 63 -12.11 -5.42 17.17
#